data_AF-A0A1V6CJU3-F1
#
_entry.id   AF-A0A1V6CJU3-F1
#
_cell.length_a   1.000
_cell.length_b   1.000
_cell.length_c   1.000
_cell.angle_alpha   90.00
_cell.angle_beta   90.00
_cell.angle_gamma   90.00
#
_symmetry.space_group_name_H-M   'P 1'
#
loop_
_entity.id
_entity.type
_entity.pdbx_description
1 polymer ?
#
loop_
_entity_poly.entity_id
_entity_poly.type
_entity_poly.pdbx_seq_one_letter_code
_entity_poly.pdbx_strand_id
1 'polypeptide(L)' 'MVLHIQYQNNKFDYINSEILDQFIHKRKIKRFYRPSEERWVVIGIDPIRGNGGDHDGRERRRTLNPA' A
#
# COMPACT_ATOMS: atom_id res chain seq x y z
N MET A 1 -13.18 -1.20 -5.54
CA MET A 1 -12.66 -2.51 -5.99
C MET A 1 -12.58 -3.43 -4.77
N VAL A 2 -12.90 -4.73 -4.91
CA VAL A 2 -12.69 -5.70 -3.83
C VAL A 2 -11.28 -6.30 -3.93
N LEU A 3 -10.60 -6.44 -2.80
CA LEU A 3 -9.25 -6.97 -2.70
C LEU A 3 -9.25 -8.17 -1.76
N HIS A 4 -8.56 -9.23 -2.18
CA HIS A 4 -8.37 -10.41 -1.36
C HIS A 4 -7.26 -10.13 -0.35
N ILE A 5 -7.49 -10.40 0.93
CA ILE A 5 -6.54 -10.14 2.01
C ILE A 5 -6.22 -11.40 2.79
N GLN A 6 -5.07 -11.40 3.46
CA GLN A 6 -4.72 -12.38 4.48
C GLN A 6 -4.52 -11.65 5.82
N TYR A 7 -5.30 -12.03 6.83
CA TYR A 7 -5.15 -11.58 8.21
C TYR A 7 -3.89 -12.17 8.86
N GLN A 8 -3.50 -11.60 10.01
CA GLN A 8 -2.38 -12.15 10.80
C GLN A 8 -2.62 -13.60 11.23
N ASN A 9 -3.87 -14.00 11.44
CA ASN A 9 -4.27 -15.35 11.83
C ASN A 9 -4.33 -16.34 10.65
N ASN A 10 -3.69 -16.01 9.52
CA ASN A 10 -3.72 -16.78 8.26
C ASN A 10 -5.12 -16.99 7.64
N LYS A 11 -6.15 -16.31 8.16
CA LYS A 11 -7.48 -16.27 7.53
C LYS A 11 -7.48 -15.37 6.30
N PHE A 12 -8.26 -15.75 5.31
CA PHE A 12 -8.45 -15.00 4.08
C PHE A 12 -9.83 -14.39 4.01
N ASP A 13 -9.95 -13.22 3.40
CA ASP A 13 -11.20 -12.45 3.34
C ASP A 13 -11.16 -11.42 2.21
N TYR A 14 -12.33 -10.88 1.85
CA TYR A 14 -12.44 -9.90 0.77
C TYR A 14 -12.94 -8.57 1.33
N ILE A 15 -12.14 -7.52 1.15
CA ILE A 15 -12.48 -6.18 1.62
C ILE A 15 -12.49 -5.18 0.48
N ASN A 16 -13.25 -4.11 0.62
CA ASN A 16 -13.15 -2.99 -0.30
C ASN A 16 -11.79 -2.30 -0.18
N SER A 17 -11.25 -1.86 -1.31
CA SER A 17 -10.02 -1.07 -1.39
C SER A 17 -10.07 0.20 -0.53
N GLU A 18 -11.26 0.75 -0.30
CA GLU A 18 -11.50 1.96 0.51
C GLU A 18 -11.18 1.75 1.99
N ILE A 19 -11.40 0.53 2.51
CA ILE A 19 -11.12 0.19 3.92
C ILE A 19 -9.75 -0.48 4.09
N LEU A 20 -9.06 -0.83 3.01
CA LEU A 20 -7.72 -1.43 3.05
C LEU A 20 -6.75 -0.56 3.84
N ASP A 21 -6.71 0.75 3.59
CA ASP A 21 -5.80 1.69 4.27
C ASP A 21 -6.00 1.65 5.79
N GLN A 22 -7.26 1.60 6.26
CA GLN A 22 -7.57 1.44 7.68
C GLN A 22 -7.08 0.10 8.25
N PHE A 23 -7.19 -1.00 7.50
CA PHE A 23 -6.73 -2.32 7.95
C PHE A 23 -5.21 -2.40 8.02
N ILE A 24 -4.53 -1.74 7.08
CA ILE A 24 -3.07 -1.60 7.07
C ILE A 24 -2.62 -0.73 8.24
N HIS A 25 -3.24 0.42 8.44
CA HIS A 25 -2.93 1.34 9.54
C HIS A 25 -3.13 0.67 10.91
N LYS A 26 -4.22 -0.10 11.05
CA LYS A 26 -4.52 -0.90 12.25
C LYS A 26 -3.70 -2.20 12.34
N ARG A 27 -2.80 -2.47 11.39
CA ARG A 27 -1.99 -3.71 11.29
C ARG A 27 -2.81 -4.99 11.40
N LYS A 28 -4.06 -4.99 10.93
CA LYS A 28 -4.97 -6.15 11.01
C LYS A 28 -4.61 -7.24 10.00
N ILE A 29 -4.01 -6.86 8.87
CA ILE A 29 -3.67 -7.75 7.77
C ILE A 29 -2.17 -7.94 7.64
N LYS A 30 -1.77 -9.12 7.15
CA LYS A 30 -0.39 -9.49 6.86
C LYS A 30 -0.02 -9.17 5.42
N ARG A 31 -0.92 -9.47 4.47
CA ARG A 31 -0.72 -9.21 3.04
C ARG A 31 -2.06 -9.04 2.34
N PHE A 32 -2.05 -8.43 1.17
CA PHE A 32 -3.21 -8.31 0.29
C PHE A 32 -2.84 -8.65 -1.15
N TYR A 33 -3.76 -9.25 -1.87
CA TYR A 33 -3.62 -9.53 -3.28
C TYR A 33 -3.94 -8.28 -4.08
N ARG A 34 -3.01 -7.89 -4.93
CA ARG A 34 -3.20 -6.79 -5.87
C ARG A 34 -3.47 -7.37 -7.25
N PRO A 35 -4.73 -7.33 -7.72
CA PRO A 35 -5.10 -7.86 -9.03
C PRO A 35 -4.41 -7.11 -10.19
N SER A 36 -4.04 -5.84 -10.02
CA SER A 36 -3.31 -5.07 -11.04
C SER A 36 -1.89 -5.58 -11.31
N GLU A 37 -1.27 -6.28 -10.36
CA GLU A 37 0.08 -6.85 -10.47
C GLU A 37 0.06 -8.38 -10.34
N GLU A 38 -1.14 -8.97 -10.27
CA GLU A 38 -1.37 -10.41 -10.09
C GLU A 38 -0.52 -11.04 -8.96
N ARG A 39 -0.27 -10.29 -7.89
CA ARG A 39 0.66 -10.66 -6.81
C ARG A 39 0.17 -10.29 -5.41
N TRP A 40 0.64 -11.04 -4.41
CA TRP A 40 0.48 -10.70 -2.99
C TRP A 40 1.52 -9.65 -2.54
N VAL A 41 1.02 -8.55 -1.97
CA VAL A 41 1.79 -7.46 -1.36
C VAL A 41 1.83 -7.67 0.15
N VAL A 42 3.01 -7.93 0.72
CA VAL A 42 3.21 -8.13 2.16
C VAL A 42 3.39 -6.79 2.86
N ILE A 43 2.55 -6.51 3.85
CA ILE A 43 2.60 -5.26 4.60
C ILE A 43 3.90 -5.19 5.41
N GLY A 44 4.67 -4.12 5.19
CA GLY A 44 5.95 -3.89 5.87
C GLY A 44 7.17 -4.49 5.18
N ILE A 45 6.98 -5.22 4.08
CA ILE A 45 8.06 -5.72 3.21
C ILE A 45 7.92 -5.13 1.81
N ASP A 46 6.75 -5.32 1.19
CA ASP A 46 6.47 -4.81 -0.15
C ASP A 46 5.90 -3.38 -0.10
N PRO A 47 6.15 -2.55 -1.13
CA PRO A 47 5.60 -1.20 -1.23
C PRO A 47 4.07 -1.24 -1.37
N ILE A 48 3.39 -0.72 -0.35
CA ILE A 48 1.92 -0.73 -0.23
C ILE A 48 1.28 0.27 -1.19
N ARG A 49 1.92 1.43 -1.39
CA ARG A 49 1.55 2.34 -2.47
C ARG A 49 2.41 1.93 -3.63
N GLY A 50 1.77 1.47 -4.71
CA GLY A 50 2.48 1.18 -5.95
C GLY A 50 3.38 2.36 -6.27
N ASN A 51 4.51 2.07 -6.90
CA ASN A 51 5.34 3.07 -7.53
C ASN A 51 4.45 3.87 -8.49
N GLY A 52 3.75 4.90 -7.99
CA GLY A 52 3.13 5.93 -8.80
C GLY A 52 4.23 6.36 -9.74
N GLY A 53 3.98 6.19 -11.04
CA GLY A 53 5.01 6.19 -12.07
C GLY A 53 6.05 7.27 -11.84
N ASP A 54 7.31 6.91 -12.04
CA ASP A 54 8.41 7.85 -12.23
C ASP A 54 8.32 9.11 -11.34
N HIS A 55 8.35 8.92 -10.02
CA HIS A 55 8.64 10.05 -9.15
C HIS A 55 10.16 10.12 -8.98
N ASP A 56 10.79 10.76 -9.97
CA ASP A 56 12.03 11.51 -9.79
C ASP A 56 11.81 12.50 -8.64
N GLY A 57 12.03 12.03 -7.41
CA GLY A 57 11.87 12.78 -6.17
C GLY A 57 12.97 13.81 -5.97
N ARG A 58 13.41 14.51 -7.03
CA ARG A 58 14.49 15.50 -6.97
C ARG A 58 14.02 16.92 -6.70
N GLU A 59 12.71 17.20 -6.74
CA GLU A 59 12.22 18.58 -6.73
C GLU A 59 11.02 18.84 -5.80
N ARG A 60 11.12 18.55 -4.49
CA ARG A 60 10.15 19.08 -3.49
C ARG A 60 10.76 19.62 -2.20
N ARG A 61 12.01 20.09 -2.25
CA ARG A 61 12.56 20.97 -1.21
C ARG A 61 13.69 21.85 -1.75
N ARG A 62 13.39 22.70 -2.73
CA ARG A 62 14.29 23.79 -3.12
C ARG A 62 13.54 25.10 -3.31
N THR A 63 12.70 25.47 -2.36
CA THR A 63 12.47 26.89 -2.09
C THR A 63 13.62 27.36 -1.21
N LEU A 64 14.73 27.68 -1.88
CA LEU A 64 15.78 28.55 -1.36
C LEU A 64 15.12 29.85 -0.90
N ASN A 65 15.34 30.20 0.36
CA ASN A 65 15.09 31.53 0.91
C ASN A 65 16.17 32.47 0.35
N PRO A 66 15.88 33.45 -0.50
CA PRO A 66 16.85 34.50 -0.78
C PRO A 66 16.81 35.53 0.37
N ALA A 67 18.00 35.81 0.89
CA ALA A 67 18.30 36.88 1.84
C ALA A 67 18.12 38.27 1.20
#